data_AF-A0A1H7MNU2-F1
#
_entry.id   AF-A0A1H7MNU2-F1
#
_cell.length_a   1.000
_cell.length_b   1.000
_cell.length_c   1.000
_cell.angle_alpha   90.00
_cell.angle_beta   90.00
_cell.angle_gamma   90.00
#
_symmetry.space_group_name_H-M   'P 1'
#
loop_
_entity.id
_entity.type
_entity.pdbx_description
1 polymer ?
#
loop_
_entity_poly.entity_id
_entity_poly.type
_entity_poly.pdbx_seq_one_letter_code
_entity_poly.pdbx_strand_id
1 'polypeptide(L)'
;MEAFFNEDTKLARSVFQKDEHLDDINRKANGLLSEYIPSNLNNLEQALNTLSIIRKLERVGDQSKNIAEEIIFYVEAKVLKHTKPNKKKTNRE
;
A
#
# COMPACT_ATOMS: atom_id res chain seq x y z
N MET A 1 0.32 -8.05 7.42
CA MET A 1 0.93 -9.00 8.38
C MET A 1 0.78 -10.45 7.93
N GLU A 2 -0.40 -10.91 7.54
CA GLU A 2 -0.58 -12.28 7.00
C GLU A 2 0.37 -12.61 5.84
N ALA A 3 0.56 -11.67 4.89
CA ALA A 3 1.51 -11.80 3.79
C ALA A 3 2.95 -12.09 4.25
N PHE A 4 3.37 -11.51 5.38
CA PHE A 4 4.70 -11.75 5.94
C PHE A 4 4.81 -13.15 6.54
N PHE A 5 3.84 -13.56 7.37
CA PHE A 5 3.87 -14.88 8.02
C PHE A 5 3.80 -16.03 7.02
N ASN A 6 3.04 -15.86 5.94
CA ASN A 6 2.86 -16.86 4.90
C ASN A 6 3.87 -16.74 3.75
N GLU A 7 4.78 -15.76 3.80
CA GLU A 7 5.70 -15.41 2.71
C GLU A 7 4.98 -15.24 1.35
N ASP A 8 3.75 -14.71 1.38
CA ASP A 8 2.88 -14.58 0.22
C ASP A 8 3.03 -13.19 -0.42
N THR A 9 3.84 -13.14 -1.47
CA THR A 9 4.08 -11.90 -2.24
C THR A 9 2.83 -11.43 -3.00
N LYS A 10 1.89 -12.31 -3.34
CA LYS A 10 0.63 -11.90 -4.01
C LYS A 10 -0.24 -11.13 -3.02
N LEU A 11 -0.35 -11.63 -1.79
CA LEU A 11 -1.10 -10.95 -0.74
C LEU A 11 -0.47 -9.59 -0.40
N ALA A 12 0.87 -9.49 -0.36
CA ALA A 12 1.56 -8.21 -0.18
C ALA A 12 1.24 -7.22 -1.31
N ARG A 13 1.29 -7.66 -2.59
CA ARG A 13 0.96 -6.81 -3.75
C ARG A 13 -0.48 -6.29 -3.74
N SER A 14 -1.41 -6.99 -3.09
CA SER A 14 -2.81 -6.52 -2.97
C SER A 14 -2.96 -5.22 -2.19
N VAL A 15 -1.98 -4.85 -1.36
CA VAL A 15 -1.98 -3.60 -0.59
C VAL A 15 -1.90 -2.38 -1.52
N PHE A 16 -1.21 -2.48 -2.65
CA PHE A 16 -0.97 -1.33 -3.54
C PHE A 16 -2.27 -0.76 -4.11
N GLN A 17 -3.21 -1.63 -4.49
CA GLN A 17 -4.51 -1.18 -4.99
C GLN A 17 -5.30 -0.44 -3.89
N LYS A 18 -5.22 -0.90 -2.65
CA LYS A 18 -5.90 -0.25 -1.51
C LYS A 18 -5.31 1.12 -1.20
N ASP A 19 -3.99 1.24 -1.27
CA ASP A 19 -3.26 2.49 -1.11
C ASP A 19 -3.65 3.51 -2.20
N GLU A 20 -3.66 3.07 -3.47
CA GLU A 20 -4.08 3.91 -4.60
C GLU A 20 -5.51 4.45 -4.44
N HIS A 21 -6.42 3.64 -3.87
CA HIS A 21 -7.77 4.09 -3.54
C HIS A 21 -7.78 5.17 -2.45
N LEU A 22 -6.93 5.06 -1.41
CA LEU A 22 -6.81 6.08 -0.37
C LEU A 22 -6.23 7.39 -0.92
N ASP A 23 -5.22 7.30 -1.78
CA ASP A 23 -4.63 8.45 -2.46
C ASP A 23 -5.67 9.20 -3.30
N ASP A 24 -6.52 8.48 -4.03
CA ASP A 24 -7.58 9.07 -4.84
C ASP A 24 -8.61 9.82 -4.00
N ILE A 25 -9.02 9.24 -2.87
CA ILE A 25 -9.90 9.89 -1.90
C ILE A 25 -9.23 11.16 -1.36
N ASN A 26 -7.96 11.09 -0.95
CA ASN A 26 -7.22 12.22 -0.39
C ASN A 26 -7.07 13.37 -1.41
N ARG A 27 -6.76 13.06 -2.68
CA ARG A 27 -6.67 14.07 -3.76
C ARG A 27 -7.99 14.81 -3.97
N LYS A 28 -9.11 14.10 -3.90
CA LYS A 28 -10.45 14.68 -4.12
C LYS A 28 -11.01 15.40 -2.90
N ALA A 29 -10.54 15.07 -1.69
CA ALA A 29 -11.12 15.54 -0.44
C ALA A 29 -11.19 17.07 -0.31
N ASN A 30 -10.12 17.79 -0.67
CA ASN A 30 -10.14 19.25 -0.59
C ASN A 30 -11.22 19.86 -1.49
N GLY A 31 -11.34 19.42 -2.75
CA GLY A 31 -12.33 19.94 -3.69
C GLY A 31 -13.76 19.69 -3.22
N LEU A 32 -14.06 18.45 -2.82
CA LEU A 32 -15.38 18.07 -2.33
C LEU A 32 -15.77 18.85 -1.07
N LEU A 33 -14.84 19.06 -0.14
CA LEU A 33 -15.13 19.83 1.07
C LEU A 33 -15.25 21.33 0.80
N SER A 34 -14.47 21.89 -0.13
CA SER A 34 -14.61 23.27 -0.58
C SER A 34 -15.98 23.55 -1.21
N GLU A 35 -16.56 22.57 -1.92
CA GLU A 35 -17.93 22.67 -2.44
C GLU A 35 -18.99 22.48 -1.34
N TYR A 36 -18.73 21.61 -0.36
CA TYR A 36 -19.68 21.28 0.71
C TYR A 36 -19.84 22.41 1.76
N ILE A 37 -18.74 23.01 2.20
CA ILE A 37 -18.71 23.94 3.35
C ILE A 37 -19.61 25.18 3.17
N PRO A 38 -19.66 25.88 2.02
CA PRO A 38 -20.46 27.10 1.87
C PRO A 38 -21.96 26.90 2.17
N SER A 39 -22.50 25.73 1.82
CA SER A 39 -23.91 25.38 2.08
C SER A 39 -24.14 24.76 3.47
N ASN A 40 -23.07 24.46 4.22
CA ASN A 40 -23.13 23.70 5.47
C ASN A 40 -22.19 24.30 6.55
N LEU A 41 -22.23 25.62 6.73
CA LEU A 41 -21.32 26.33 7.65
C LEU A 41 -21.38 25.82 9.10
N ASN A 42 -22.53 25.33 9.56
CA ASN A 42 -22.69 24.71 10.89
C ASN A 42 -21.84 23.45 11.07
N ASN A 43 -21.37 22.85 9.96
CA ASN A 43 -20.56 21.64 9.94
C ASN A 43 -19.08 21.90 9.63
N LEU A 44 -18.61 23.16 9.71
CA LEU A 44 -17.24 23.54 9.34
C LEU A 44 -16.19 22.75 10.13
N GLU A 45 -16.35 22.63 11.45
CA GLU A 45 -15.40 21.90 12.30
C GLU A 45 -15.35 20.41 11.92
N GLN A 46 -16.51 19.80 11.68
CA GLN A 46 -16.63 18.42 11.24
C GLN A 46 -15.95 18.22 9.88
N ALA A 47 -16.16 19.13 8.92
CA ALA A 47 -15.52 19.06 7.61
C ALA A 47 -13.98 19.12 7.71
N LEU A 48 -13.45 20.00 8.55
CA LEU A 48 -12.00 20.09 8.80
C LEU A 48 -11.45 18.83 9.49
N ASN A 49 -12.19 18.28 10.45
CA ASN A 49 -11.85 17.02 11.11
C ASN A 49 -11.86 15.84 10.12
N THR A 50 -12.85 15.77 9.23
CA THR A 50 -12.91 14.77 8.16
C THR A 50 -11.70 14.85 7.25
N LEU A 51 -11.31 16.06 6.82
CA LEU A 51 -10.10 16.25 6.01
C LEU A 51 -8.84 15.77 6.73
N SER A 52 -8.73 16.04 8.03
CA SER A 52 -7.62 15.56 8.87
C SER A 52 -7.60 14.04 8.97
N ILE A 53 -8.75 13.39 9.13
CA ILE A 53 -8.88 11.93 9.16
C ILE A 53 -8.46 11.32 7.82
N ILE A 54 -8.91 11.87 6.69
CA ILE A 54 -8.56 11.37 5.35
C ILE A 54 -7.05 11.40 5.13
N ARG A 55 -6.38 12.50 5.47
CA ARG A 55 -4.91 12.62 5.36
C ARG A 55 -4.17 11.62 6.25
N LYS A 56 -4.68 11.37 7.46
CA LYS A 56 -4.08 10.36 8.36
C LYS A 56 -4.24 8.94 7.83
N LEU A 57 -5.38 8.63 7.21
CA LEU A 57 -5.62 7.34 6.59
C LEU A 57 -4.71 7.11 5.38
N GLU A 58 -4.54 8.10 4.51
CA GLU A 58 -3.60 8.03 3.38
C GLU A 58 -2.17 7.76 3.88
N ARG A 59 -1.72 8.47 4.93
CA ARG A 59 -0.40 8.22 5.52
C ARG A 59 -0.23 6.82 6.12
N VAL A 60 -1.31 6.22 6.62
CA VAL A 60 -1.29 4.81 7.08
C VAL A 60 -1.26 3.85 5.89
N GLY A 61 -1.96 4.19 4.81
CA GLY A 61 -1.88 3.50 3.52
C GLY A 61 -0.44 3.42 3.01
N ASP A 62 0.23 4.57 2.89
CA ASP A 62 1.59 4.68 2.36
C ASP A 62 2.58 3.85 3.20
N GLN A 63 2.49 3.94 4.53
CA GLN A 63 3.29 3.09 5.42
C GLN A 63 3.00 1.59 5.21
N SER A 64 1.74 1.22 4.98
CA SER A 64 1.37 -0.17 4.72
C SER A 64 1.91 -0.65 3.38
N LYS A 65 1.91 0.20 2.35
CA LYS A 65 2.53 -0.07 1.05
C LYS A 65 4.04 -0.26 1.19
N ASN A 66 4.73 0.62 1.90
CA ASN A 66 6.17 0.52 2.16
C ASN A 66 6.50 -0.82 2.84
N ILE A 67 5.72 -1.23 3.85
CA ILE A 67 5.89 -2.54 4.51
C ILE A 67 5.65 -3.70 3.51
N ALA A 68 4.66 -3.59 2.63
CA ALA A 68 4.38 -4.61 1.63
C ALA A 68 5.52 -4.73 0.60
N GLU A 69 6.12 -3.62 0.17
CA GLU A 69 7.31 -3.61 -0.69
C GLU A 69 8.50 -4.32 -0.04
N GLU A 70 8.76 -4.04 1.24
CA GLU A 70 9.82 -4.71 2.01
C GLU A 70 9.60 -6.23 2.12
N ILE A 71 8.35 -6.67 2.34
CA ILE A 71 8.01 -8.11 2.38
C ILE A 71 8.32 -8.78 1.03
N ILE A 72 7.93 -8.13 -0.08
CA ILE A 72 8.19 -8.65 -1.44
C ILE A 72 9.69 -8.80 -1.66
N PHE A 73 10.46 -7.75 -1.36
CA PHE A 73 11.91 -7.75 -1.51
C PHE A 73 12.56 -8.86 -0.67
N TYR A 74 12.16 -8.99 0.60
CA TYR A 74 12.66 -10.02 1.51
C TYR A 74 12.44 -11.45 0.97
N VAL A 75 11.20 -11.76 0.56
CA VAL A 75 10.85 -13.11 0.08
C VAL A 75 11.57 -13.41 -1.25
N GLU A 76 11.57 -12.47 -2.19
CA GLU A 76 12.24 -12.65 -3.50
C GLU A 76 13.76 -12.84 -3.33
N ALA A 77 14.40 -12.05 -2.46
CA ALA A 77 15.83 -12.22 -2.13
C ALA A 77 16.12 -13.59 -1.49
N LYS A 78 15.25 -14.07 -0.61
CA LYS A 78 15.36 -15.40 0.02
C LYS A 78 15.31 -16.52 -1.02
N VAL A 79 14.41 -16.43 -2.01
CA VAL A 79 14.30 -17.39 -3.12
C VAL A 79 15.60 -17.45 -3.92
N LEU A 80 16.14 -16.29 -4.32
CA LEU A 80 17.38 -16.21 -5.10
C LEU A 80 18.56 -16.88 -4.37
N LYS A 81 18.73 -16.63 -3.07
CA LYS A 81 19.83 -17.19 -2.28
C LYS A 81 19.79 -18.72 -2.14
N HIS A 82 18.60 -19.33 -2.14
CA HIS A 82 18.43 -20.76 -1.90
C HIS A 82 18.16 -21.58 -3.18
N THR A 83 18.17 -20.93 -4.35
CA THR A 83 18.11 -21.64 -5.63
C THR A 83 19.49 -22.24 -5.89
N LYS A 84 19.68 -23.55 -5.62
CA LYS A 84 20.95 -24.24 -5.94
C LYS A 84 21.22 -24.08 -7.44
N PRO A 85 22.44 -23.73 -7.88
CA PRO A 85 22.77 -23.73 -9.30
C PRO A 85 22.62 -25.17 -9.79
N ASN A 86 21.66 -25.37 -10.69
CA ASN A 86 21.42 -26.67 -11.28
C ASN A 86 22.67 -27.02 -12.12
N LYS A 87 23.56 -27.86 -11.59
CA LYS A 87 24.73 -28.36 -12.32
C LYS A 87 24.19 -29.17 -13.51
N LYS A 88 24.06 -28.52 -14.67
CA LYS A 88 23.89 -29.23 -15.94
C LYS A 88 25.06 -30.19 -16.06
N LYS A 89 24.78 -31.50 -16.00
CA LYS A 89 25.73 -32.55 -16.38
C LYS A 89 26.01 -32.36 -17.86
N THR A 90 27.15 -31.74 -18.17
CA THR A 90 27.71 -31.74 -19.51
C THR A 90 28.25 -33.14 -19.76
N ASN A 91 27.43 -34.04 -20.29
CA ASN A 91 27.93 -35.24 -20.95
C ASN A 91 28.56 -34.75 -22.26
N ARG A 92 29.90 -34.75 -22.32
CA ARG A 92 30.63 -34.80 -23.58
C ARG A 92 31.07 -36.25 -23.74
N GLU A 93 30.46 -36.91 -24.73
CA GLU A 93 31.00 -38.10 -25.40
C GLU A 93 32.25 -37.74 -26.19
#